data_AF-A0A535JFG2-F1
#
_entry.id   AF-A0A535JFG2-F1
#
_cell.length_a   1.000
_cell.length_b   1.000
_cell.length_c   1.000
_cell.angle_alpha   90.00
_cell.angle_beta   90.00
_cell.angle_gamma   90.00
#
_symmetry.space_group_name_H-M   'P 1'
#
loop_
_entity.id
_entity.type
_entity.pdbx_description
1 polymer ?
#
loop_
_entity_poly.entity_id
_entity_poly.type
_entity_poly.pdbx_seq_one_letter_code
_entity_poly.pdbx_strand_id
1 'polypeptide(L)'
;MKRFLFLATCVLAIMCIGSSAALAGEVTGNGKPTAGPDNANSICVFSGQNDDPNAPIVSAEPTPEAPNGPGGRTQSYGQDVRYGLISPQVFNPGMACRGGSNPGR
;
A
#
# COMPACT_ATOMS: atom_id res chain seq x y z
N MET A 1 4.06 -44.28 9.52
CA MET A 1 3.69 -43.95 8.12
C MET A 1 2.43 -43.08 8.03
N LYS A 2 1.24 -43.53 8.48
CA LYS A 2 -0.01 -42.72 8.43
C LYS A 2 0.08 -41.33 9.08
N ARG A 3 0.76 -41.20 10.23
CA ARG A 3 0.95 -39.91 10.93
C ARG A 3 1.82 -38.91 10.16
N PHE A 4 2.84 -39.40 9.44
CA PHE A 4 3.68 -38.57 8.58
C PHE A 4 2.93 -38.11 7.31
N LEU A 5 2.07 -38.97 6.77
CA LEU A 5 1.22 -38.61 5.62
C LEU A 5 0.23 -37.49 5.99
N PHE A 6 -0.39 -37.58 7.17
CA PHE A 6 -1.30 -36.53 7.68
C PHE A 6 -0.59 -35.20 7.96
N LEU A 7 0.63 -35.24 8.50
CA LEU A 7 1.43 -34.03 8.70
C LEU A 7 1.81 -33.37 7.37
N ALA A 8 2.23 -34.17 6.38
CA ALA A 8 2.58 -33.66 5.06
C ALA A 8 1.38 -33.02 4.33
N THR A 9 0.20 -33.64 4.41
CA THR A 9 -1.02 -33.08 3.78
C THR A 9 -1.48 -31.80 4.46
N CYS A 10 -1.40 -31.70 5.80
CA CYS A 10 -1.72 -30.47 6.51
C CYS A 10 -0.77 -29.32 6.15
N VAL A 11 0.54 -29.57 6.05
CA VAL A 11 1.52 -28.55 5.68
C VAL A 11 1.29 -28.06 4.25
N LEU A 12 1.06 -28.97 3.30
CA LEU A 12 0.72 -28.61 1.92
C LEU A 12 -0.57 -27.78 1.84
N ALA A 13 -1.61 -28.16 2.58
CA ALA A 13 -2.87 -27.42 2.61
C ALA A 13 -2.68 -25.99 3.15
N ILE A 14 -1.92 -25.80 4.23
CA ILE A 14 -1.65 -24.46 4.79
C ILE A 14 -0.83 -23.61 3.82
N MET A 15 0.17 -24.19 3.14
CA MET A 15 0.96 -23.47 2.13
C MET A 15 0.13 -23.06 0.91
N CYS A 16 -0.86 -23.85 0.50
CA CYS A 16 -1.78 -23.48 -0.58
C CYS A 16 -2.74 -22.34 -0.20
N ILE A 17 -3.07 -22.18 1.09
CA ILE A 17 -3.99 -21.14 1.56
C ILE A 17 -3.25 -19.82 1.86
N GLY A 18 -1.96 -19.87 2.21
CA GLY A 18 -1.18 -18.68 2.57
C GLY A 18 -0.73 -17.77 1.42
N SER A 19 -1.01 -18.11 0.16
CA SER A 19 -0.54 -17.36 -1.02
C SER A 19 -1.43 -16.18 -1.41
N SER A 20 -2.57 -15.97 -0.76
CA SER A 20 -3.34 -14.73 -0.92
C SER A 20 -2.67 -13.61 -0.12
N ALA A 21 -1.62 -13.03 -0.70
CA ALA A 21 -1.02 -11.80 -0.22
C ALA A 21 -2.09 -10.69 -0.32
N ALA A 22 -2.80 -10.46 0.78
CA ALA A 22 -3.53 -9.21 0.97
C ALA A 22 -2.46 -8.12 1.18
N LEU A 23 -1.91 -7.63 0.08
CA LEU A 23 -1.04 -6.46 0.08
C LEU A 23 -1.93 -5.30 0.53
N ALA A 24 -1.65 -4.75 1.71
CA ALA A 24 -2.35 -3.61 2.29
C ALA A 24 -2.06 -2.28 1.55
N GLY A 25 -1.91 -2.34 0.22
CA GLY A 25 -1.72 -1.21 -0.66
C GLY A 25 -3.04 -0.71 -1.25
N GLU A 26 -2.95 0.30 -2.11
CA GLU A 26 -4.09 0.83 -2.86
C GLU A 26 -4.55 -0.15 -3.95
N VAL A 27 -3.64 -0.97 -4.52
CA VAL A 27 -3.93 -2.01 -5.52
C VAL A 27 -3.78 -3.42 -4.94
N THR A 28 -4.78 -4.27 -5.21
CA THR A 28 -4.80 -5.70 -4.86
C THR A 28 -3.83 -6.52 -5.71
N GLY A 29 -3.53 -7.75 -5.29
CA GLY A 29 -2.67 -8.67 -6.06
C GLY A 29 -3.19 -9.11 -7.44
N ASN A 30 -4.37 -8.64 -7.87
CA ASN A 30 -4.89 -8.84 -9.23
C ASN A 30 -4.98 -7.55 -10.06
N GLY A 31 -4.36 -6.46 -9.59
CA GLY A 31 -4.30 -5.18 -10.30
C GLY A 31 -5.55 -4.29 -10.17
N LYS A 32 -6.51 -4.68 -9.33
CA LYS A 32 -7.71 -3.86 -9.06
C LYS A 32 -7.51 -3.00 -7.81
N PRO A 33 -8.11 -1.80 -7.74
CA PRO A 33 -8.16 -1.02 -6.51
C PRO A 33 -8.74 -1.84 -5.35
N THR A 34 -8.23 -1.62 -4.14
CA THR A 34 -8.82 -2.16 -2.92
C THR A 34 -10.07 -1.37 -2.52
N ALA A 35 -10.93 -1.98 -1.69
CA ALA A 35 -12.09 -1.29 -1.11
C ALA A 35 -11.72 -0.35 0.06
N GLY A 36 -10.43 -0.08 0.28
CA GLY A 36 -9.95 0.79 1.36
C GLY A 36 -10.61 2.18 1.36
N PRO A 37 -10.64 2.90 0.22
CA PRO A 37 -11.22 4.24 0.13
C PRO A 37 -12.73 4.23 0.40
N ASP A 38 -13.45 3.16 0.09
CA ASP A 38 -14.89 3.12 0.33
C ASP A 38 -15.24 2.92 1.82
N ASN A 39 -14.29 2.45 2.62
CA ASN A 39 -14.54 2.01 4.01
C ASN A 39 -13.80 2.83 5.07
N ALA A 40 -12.73 3.53 4.70
CA ALA A 40 -11.93 4.31 5.63
C ALA A 40 -12.48 5.71 5.87
N ASN A 41 -12.22 6.25 7.05
CA ASN A 41 -12.65 7.59 7.43
C ASN A 41 -11.59 8.66 7.09
N SER A 42 -10.38 8.23 6.74
CA SER A 42 -9.25 9.09 6.38
C SER A 42 -8.81 8.77 4.97
N ILE A 43 -8.47 9.79 4.18
CA ILE A 43 -7.91 9.61 2.83
C ILE A 43 -6.57 8.84 2.86
N CYS A 44 -5.86 8.90 3.98
CA CYS A 44 -4.59 8.19 4.18
C CYS A 44 -4.81 6.76 4.70
N VAL A 45 -5.71 6.02 4.05
CA VAL A 45 -6.07 4.65 4.41
C VAL A 45 -4.96 3.65 4.11
N PHE A 46 -4.08 3.98 3.16
CA PHE A 46 -3.05 3.08 2.69
C PHE A 46 -1.72 3.28 3.41
N SER A 47 -1.06 2.15 3.70
CA SER A 47 0.31 2.12 4.21
C SER A 47 0.91 0.76 3.86
N GLY A 48 2.17 0.71 3.48
CA GLY A 48 2.79 -0.55 3.07
C GLY A 48 3.66 -0.36 1.84
N GLN A 49 3.40 -1.11 0.77
CA GLN A 49 4.20 -1.09 -0.45
C GLN A 49 3.62 -0.11 -1.48
N ASN A 50 4.48 0.66 -2.16
CA ASN A 50 4.08 1.47 -3.33
C ASN A 50 3.53 0.58 -4.44
N ASP A 51 2.54 1.07 -5.16
CA ASP A 51 1.98 0.41 -6.35
C ASP A 51 3.03 0.11 -7.40
N ASP A 52 3.91 1.09 -7.66
CA ASP A 52 5.10 0.91 -8.47
C ASP A 52 6.36 1.29 -7.68
N PRO A 53 7.02 0.32 -7.04
CA PRO A 53 8.27 0.57 -6.32
C PRO A 53 9.42 1.02 -7.22
N ASN A 54 9.32 0.80 -8.54
CA ASN A 54 10.34 1.12 -9.52
C ASN A 54 10.05 2.41 -10.29
N ALA A 55 8.95 3.10 -9.98
CA ALA A 55 8.64 4.40 -10.55
C ALA A 55 9.76 5.42 -10.25
N PRO A 56 9.90 6.48 -11.05
CA PRO A 56 10.82 7.57 -10.73
C PRO A 56 10.53 8.17 -9.35
N ILE A 57 11.59 8.58 -8.65
CA ILE A 57 11.48 9.29 -7.36
C ILE A 57 11.21 10.78 -7.65
N VAL A 58 10.00 11.07 -8.09
CA VAL A 58 9.49 12.41 -8.40
C VAL A 58 8.05 12.52 -7.92
N SER A 59 7.60 13.72 -7.56
CA SER A 59 6.19 13.91 -7.20
C SER A 59 5.32 13.66 -8.43
N ALA A 60 4.25 12.88 -8.26
CA ALA A 60 3.25 12.59 -9.31
C ALA A 60 2.55 13.86 -9.83
N GLU A 61 2.54 14.90 -8.99
CA GLU A 61 2.01 16.22 -9.32
C GLU A 61 3.15 17.25 -9.30
N PRO A 62 3.18 18.20 -10.27
CA PRO A 62 2.32 18.31 -11.44
C PRO A 62 2.81 17.46 -12.64
N THR A 63 3.92 16.74 -12.47
CA THR A 63 4.61 16.00 -13.55
C THR A 63 4.15 14.54 -13.59
N PRO A 64 3.54 14.05 -14.69
CA PRO A 64 3.01 12.69 -14.80
C PRO A 64 4.11 11.61 -14.94
N GLU A 65 5.34 11.93 -14.57
CA GLU A 65 6.50 11.04 -14.61
C GLU A 65 6.33 9.84 -13.66
N ALA A 66 5.44 9.95 -12.67
CA ALA A 66 5.11 8.91 -11.71
C ALA A 66 3.57 8.83 -11.50
N PRO A 67 2.81 8.25 -12.46
CA PRO A 67 1.34 8.32 -12.47
C PRO A 67 0.66 7.62 -11.28
N ASN A 68 1.37 6.73 -10.58
CA ASN A 68 0.88 6.02 -9.39
C ASN A 68 1.63 6.47 -8.12
N GLY A 69 2.05 7.73 -8.05
CA GLY A 69 2.89 8.22 -6.96
C GLY A 69 4.39 7.95 -7.16
N PRO A 70 5.25 8.60 -6.36
CA PRO A 70 6.69 8.39 -6.41
C PRO A 70 7.07 6.94 -6.13
N GLY A 71 8.15 6.48 -6.75
CA GLY A 71 8.70 5.17 -6.46
C GLY A 71 9.28 5.02 -5.05
N GLY A 72 10.00 3.93 -4.83
CA GLY A 72 10.47 3.52 -3.51
C GLY A 72 9.62 2.38 -2.94
N ARG A 73 10.14 1.65 -1.96
CA ARG A 73 9.48 0.41 -1.54
C ARG A 73 8.28 0.63 -0.63
N THR A 74 8.23 1.75 0.09
CA THR A 74 7.27 1.95 1.17
C THR A 74 6.38 3.17 0.92
N GLN A 75 5.05 2.99 0.92
CA GLN A 75 4.05 4.07 1.01
C GLN A 75 4.09 4.66 2.43
N SER A 76 4.96 5.65 2.64
CA SER A 76 5.04 6.38 3.90
C SER A 76 5.47 7.82 3.69
N TYR A 77 4.80 8.74 4.38
CA TYR A 77 5.13 10.16 4.36
C TYR A 77 6.61 10.47 4.66
N GLY A 78 7.22 9.71 5.58
CA GLY A 78 8.64 9.89 5.92
C GLY A 78 9.59 9.59 4.75
N GLN A 79 9.19 8.71 3.84
CA GLN A 79 9.96 8.42 2.62
C GLN A 79 9.96 9.63 1.68
N ASP A 80 8.80 10.25 1.45
CA ASP A 80 8.68 11.43 0.58
C ASP A 80 9.47 12.63 1.14
N VAL A 81 9.45 12.81 2.46
CA VAL A 81 10.28 13.82 3.14
C VAL A 81 11.76 13.53 2.95
N ARG A 82 12.18 12.27 3.10
CA ARG A 82 13.58 11.86 2.91
C ARG A 82 14.05 12.07 1.47
N TYR A 83 13.16 11.88 0.49
CA TYR A 83 13.44 12.11 -0.92
C TYR A 83 13.34 13.58 -1.32
N GLY A 84 12.92 14.47 -0.42
CA GLY A 84 12.74 15.89 -0.72
C GLY A 84 11.56 16.19 -1.64
N LEU A 85 10.65 15.23 -1.83
CA LEU A 85 9.44 15.39 -2.64
C LEU A 85 8.40 16.25 -1.93
N ILE A 86 8.47 16.33 -0.60
CA ILE A 86 7.54 17.11 0.21
C ILE A 86 8.27 17.77 1.38
N SER A 87 7.88 19.00 1.70
CA SER A 87 8.35 19.69 2.88
C SER A 87 7.37 19.51 4.04
N PRO A 88 7.81 19.06 5.23
CA PRO A 88 6.93 18.94 6.40
C PRO A 88 6.25 20.22 6.85
N GLN A 89 6.82 21.37 6.48
CA GLN A 89 6.28 22.69 6.77
C GLN A 89 5.13 23.07 5.83
N VAL A 90 5.06 22.46 4.64
CA VAL A 90 4.05 22.74 3.61
C VAL A 90 2.91 21.73 3.67
N PHE A 91 3.23 20.44 3.83
CA PHE A 91 2.25 19.36 3.90
C PHE A 91 2.67 18.30 4.92
N ASN A 92 1.71 17.78 5.68
CA ASN A 92 1.94 16.67 6.62
C ASN A 92 0.63 15.89 6.89
N PRO A 93 0.74 14.64 7.39
CA PRO A 93 -0.43 13.82 7.69
C PRO A 93 -1.42 14.44 8.68
N GLY A 94 -0.95 15.29 9.60
CA GLY A 94 -1.83 15.99 10.54
C GLY A 94 -2.82 16.96 9.88
N MET A 95 -2.58 17.34 8.62
CA MET A 95 -3.47 18.20 7.84
C MET A 95 -4.45 17.40 6.98
N ALA A 96 -3.99 16.33 6.33
CA ALA A 96 -4.80 15.59 5.35
C ALA A 96 -5.40 14.28 5.89
N CYS A 97 -4.80 13.63 6.89
CA CYS A 97 -5.15 12.27 7.31
C CYS A 97 -6.15 12.21 8.48
N ARG A 98 -6.91 13.27 8.74
CA ARG A 98 -7.89 13.30 9.84
C ARG A 98 -9.09 12.40 9.56
N GLY A 99 -9.82 12.01 10.60
CA GLY A 99 -11.14 11.41 10.41
C GLY A 99 -12.07 12.40 9.70
N GLY A 100 -12.82 11.92 8.71
CA GLY A 100 -13.70 12.67 7.82
C GLY A 100 -12.99 13.23 6.59
N SER A 101 -11.68 12.98 6.41
CA SER A 101 -10.94 13.55 5.28
C SER A 101 -11.06 12.78 3.98
N ASN A 102 -11.68 11.59 4.01
CA ASN A 102 -11.85 10.76 2.84
C ASN A 102 -13.07 11.21 2.01
N PRO A 103 -12.89 11.75 0.79
CA PRO A 103 -13.98 12.16 -0.08
C PRO A 103 -14.73 10.99 -0.72
N GLY A 104 -14.16 9.78 -0.69
CA GLY A 104 -14.78 8.57 -1.25
C GLY A 104 -15.73 7.85 -0.29
N ARG A 105 -15.94 8.35 0.93
CA ARG A 105 -16.77 7.75 1.97
C ARG A 105 -18.16 8.38 2.07
#